data_AF-A0A968PL45-F1
#
_entry.id   AF-A0A968PL45-F1
#
_cell.length_a   1.000
_cell.length_b   1.000
_cell.length_c   1.000
_cell.angle_alpha   90.00
_cell.angle_beta   90.00
_cell.angle_gamma   90.00
#
_symmetry.space_group_name_H-M   'P 1'
#
loop_
_entity.id
_entity.type
_entity.pdbx_description
1 polymer ?
#
loop_
_entity_poly.entity_id
_entity_poly.type
_entity_poly.pdbx_seq_one_letter_code
_entity_poly.pdbx_strand_id
1 'polypeptide(L)'
;MEHAPLRRSARDQRYIDCTSFEVYLVVGTVFVLGFSLLFILSVVWHIEPMLWPASVVLIGLCYAILHVLSQRERAAKIREVDGK
;
A
#
# COMPACT_ATOMS: atom_id res chain seq x y z
N MET A 1 -3.52 17.90 36.75
CA MET A 1 -4.34 18.48 35.67
C MET A 1 -4.33 17.48 34.55
N GLU A 2 -5.43 16.75 34.44
CA GLU A 2 -5.64 15.64 33.53
C GLU A 2 -5.85 16.21 32.13
N HIS A 3 -4.98 15.86 31.18
CA HIS A 3 -5.14 16.27 29.79
C HIS A 3 -6.39 15.57 29.23
N ALA A 4 -7.50 16.29 29.11
CA ALA A 4 -8.68 15.80 28.42
C ALA A 4 -8.26 15.28 27.03
N PRO A 5 -8.67 14.06 26.62
CA PRO A 5 -8.39 13.60 25.28
C PRO A 5 -9.11 14.54 24.32
N LEU A 6 -8.36 15.34 23.56
CA LEU A 6 -8.88 16.12 22.45
C LEU A 6 -9.73 15.18 21.60
N ARG A 7 -11.05 15.41 21.61
CA ARG A 7 -12.01 14.62 20.85
C ARG A 7 -11.71 14.86 19.37
N ARG A 8 -10.87 14.01 18.76
CA ARG A 8 -10.54 14.08 17.32
C ARG A 8 -11.84 14.27 16.54
N SER A 9 -11.88 15.31 15.72
CA SER A 9 -13.04 15.57 14.88
C SER A 9 -13.26 14.37 13.95
N ALA A 10 -14.51 14.03 13.65
CA ALA A 10 -14.83 12.98 12.67
C ALA A 10 -14.17 13.26 11.29
N ARG A 11 -13.82 14.52 11.01
CA ARG A 11 -13.06 14.93 9.83
C ARG A 11 -11.60 14.46 9.89
N ASP A 12 -10.92 14.62 11.03
CA ASP A 12 -9.51 14.25 11.19
C ASP A 12 -9.34 12.74 11.14
N GLN A 13 -10.32 12.01 11.68
CA GLN A 13 -10.33 10.55 11.65
C GLN A 13 -10.47 10.00 10.23
N ARG A 14 -11.34 10.61 9.40
CA ARG A 14 -11.42 10.27 7.96
C ARG A 14 -10.14 10.62 7.21
N TYR A 15 -9.49 11.74 7.51
CA TYR A 15 -8.22 12.12 6.88
C TYR A 15 -7.10 11.12 7.17
N ILE A 16 -7.01 10.65 8.43
CA ILE A 16 -6.04 9.65 8.88
C ILE A 16 -6.31 8.29 8.22
N ASP A 17 -7.57 7.89 8.07
CA ASP A 17 -7.94 6.59 7.51
C ASP A 17 -7.89 6.54 5.97
N CYS A 18 -8.00 7.68 5.28
CA CYS A 18 -7.81 7.74 3.84
C CYS A 18 -6.34 7.54 3.47
N THR A 19 -6.02 6.46 2.75
CA THR A 19 -4.71 6.29 2.10
C THR A 19 -4.59 7.24 0.92
N SER A 20 -3.41 7.84 0.70
CA SER A 20 -3.25 8.80 -0.40
C SER A 20 -3.29 8.11 -1.76
N PHE A 21 -3.79 8.82 -2.77
CA PHE A 21 -3.80 8.35 -4.15
C PHE A 21 -2.41 7.97 -4.67
N GLU A 22 -1.37 8.68 -4.20
CA GLU A 22 0.02 8.42 -4.55
C GLU A 22 0.49 7.01 -4.15
N VAL A 23 0.10 6.52 -2.97
CA VAL A 23 0.44 5.16 -2.52
C VAL A 23 -0.19 4.11 -3.44
N TYR A 24 -1.43 4.31 -3.88
CA TYR A 24 -2.07 3.42 -4.85
C TYR A 24 -1.37 3.45 -6.21
N LEU A 25 -0.96 4.62 -6.70
CA LEU A 25 -0.21 4.73 -7.96
C LEU A 25 1.14 4.01 -7.88
N VAL A 26 1.87 4.16 -6.78
CA VAL A 26 3.17 3.50 -6.58
C VAL A 26 2.97 1.98 -6.57
N VAL A 27 2.04 1.46 -5.77
CA VAL A 27 1.78 0.02 -5.68
C VAL A 27 1.29 -0.54 -7.01
N GLY A 28 0.39 0.16 -7.69
CA GLY A 28 -0.11 -0.23 -9.02
C GLY A 28 1.01 -0.26 -10.07
N THR A 29 1.91 0.72 -10.05
CA THR A 29 3.06 0.75 -10.97
C THR A 29 4.02 -0.41 -10.71
N VAL A 30 4.32 -0.70 -9.44
CA VAL A 30 5.15 -1.85 -9.04
C VAL A 30 4.51 -3.16 -9.50
N PHE A 31 3.19 -3.29 -9.35
CA PHE A 31 2.45 -4.47 -9.82
C PHE A 31 2.54 -4.63 -11.34
N VAL A 32 2.24 -3.58 -12.11
CA VAL A 32 2.26 -3.63 -13.58
C VAL A 32 3.66 -3.99 -14.10
N LEU A 33 4.71 -3.37 -13.55
CA LEU A 33 6.09 -3.65 -13.95
C LEU A 33 6.49 -5.08 -13.57
N GLY A 34 6.22 -5.50 -12.33
CA GLY A 34 6.54 -6.85 -11.85
C GLY A 34 5.80 -7.94 -12.62
N PHE A 35 4.52 -7.73 -12.91
CA PHE A 35 3.70 -8.68 -13.66
C PHE A 35 4.15 -8.77 -15.12
N SER A 36 4.44 -7.63 -15.76
CA SER A 36 4.95 -7.61 -17.13
C SER A 36 6.27 -8.36 -17.25
N LEU A 37 7.17 -8.19 -16.28
CA LEU A 37 8.47 -8.86 -16.27
C LEU A 37 8.31 -10.39 -16.06
N LEU A 38 7.42 -10.79 -15.14
CA LEU A 38 7.07 -12.20 -14.94
C LEU A 38 6.45 -12.83 -16.19
N PHE A 39 5.57 -12.09 -16.88
CA PHE A 39 4.92 -12.54 -18.10
C PHE A 39 5.95 -12.77 -19.22
N ILE A 40 6.86 -11.81 -19.45
CA ILE A 40 7.93 -11.94 -20.44
C ILE A 40 8.81 -13.15 -20.12
N LEU A 41 9.24 -13.32 -18.87
CA LEU A 41 10.06 -14.46 -18.46
C LEU A 41 9.36 -15.81 -18.66
N SER A 42 8.06 -15.87 -18.34
CA SER A 42 7.24 -17.07 -18.55
C SER A 42 7.19 -17.47 -20.02
N VAL A 43 7.01 -16.49 -20.93
CA VAL A 43 7.04 -16.72 -22.38
C VAL A 43 8.40 -17.21 -22.85
N VAL A 44 9.49 -16.55 -22.41
CA VAL A 44 10.86 -16.88 -22.84
C VAL A 44 11.29 -18.28 -22.38
N TRP A 45 10.87 -18.71 -21.19
CA TRP A 45 11.25 -20.03 -20.65
C TRP A 45 10.24 -21.14 -20.95
N HIS A 46 9.14 -20.82 -21.63
CA HIS A 46 8.02 -21.75 -21.89
C HIS A 46 7.47 -22.40 -20.63
N ILE A 47 7.44 -21.65 -19.52
CA ILE A 47 6.92 -22.12 -18.23
C ILE A 47 5.60 -21.41 -17.93
N GLU A 48 4.62 -21.68 -18.79
CA GLU A 48 3.24 -21.16 -18.69
C GLU A 48 2.53 -21.52 -17.37
N PRO A 49 2.62 -22.76 -16.82
CA PRO A 49 1.91 -23.08 -15.58
C PRO A 49 2.47 -22.37 -14.36
N MET A 50 3.70 -21.85 -14.42
CA MET A 50 4.38 -21.18 -13.30
C MET A 50 4.04 -19.68 -13.22
N LEU A 51 3.39 -19.14 -14.25
CA LEU A 51 2.88 -17.76 -14.24
C LEU A 51 1.83 -17.54 -13.14
N TRP A 52 0.93 -18.52 -12.95
CA TRP A 52 -0.13 -18.46 -11.96
C TRP A 52 0.40 -18.34 -10.52
N PRO A 53 1.23 -19.27 -10.00
CA PRO A 53 1.76 -19.13 -8.65
C PRO A 53 2.64 -17.88 -8.49
N ALA A 54 3.41 -17.50 -9.52
CA ALA A 54 4.20 -16.27 -9.47
C ALA A 54 3.33 -15.00 -9.38
N SER A 55 2.19 -14.97 -10.07
CA SER A 55 1.24 -13.86 -9.98
C SER A 55 0.62 -13.74 -8.58
N VAL A 56 0.31 -14.86 -7.91
CA VAL A 56 -0.20 -14.87 -6.53
C VAL A 56 0.84 -14.32 -5.56
N VAL A 57 2.11 -14.73 -5.71
CA VAL A 57 3.22 -14.21 -4.91
C VAL A 57 3.38 -12.70 -5.12
N LEU A 58 3.29 -12.24 -6.37
CA LEU A 58 3.38 -10.82 -6.69
C LEU A 58 2.24 -10.00 -6.07
N ILE A 59 1.00 -10.50 -6.12
CA ILE A 59 -0.15 -9.87 -5.46
C ILE A 59 0.09 -9.77 -3.95
N GLY A 60 0.57 -10.85 -3.32
CA GLY A 60 0.92 -10.87 -1.90
C GLY A 60 2.00 -9.84 -1.55
N LEU A 61 3.03 -9.71 -2.40
CA LEU A 61 4.09 -8.72 -2.25
C LEU A 61 3.53 -7.28 -2.35
N CYS A 62 2.70 -7.00 -3.36
CA CYS A 62 2.07 -5.70 -3.53
C CYS A 62 1.16 -5.34 -2.36
N TYR A 63 0.42 -6.31 -1.81
CA TYR A 63 -0.39 -6.12 -0.61
C TYR A 63 0.49 -5.78 0.60
N ALA A 64 1.61 -6.48 0.80
CA ALA A 64 2.54 -6.17 1.87
C ALA A 64 3.13 -4.75 1.74
N ILE A 65 3.53 -4.35 0.53
CA ILE A 65 4.05 -3.01 0.24
C ILE A 65 2.96 -1.95 0.53
N LEU A 66 1.73 -2.17 0.07
CA LEU A 66 0.60 -1.30 0.33
C LEU A 66 0.35 -1.15 1.84
N HIS A 67 0.39 -2.26 2.57
CA HIS A 67 0.20 -2.26 4.01
C HIS A 67 1.28 -1.43 4.71
N VAL A 68 2.54 -1.63 4.36
CA VAL A 68 3.66 -0.87 4.95
C VAL A 68 3.55 0.63 4.62
N LEU A 69 3.28 0.98 3.36
CA LEU A 69 3.16 2.39 2.95
C LEU A 69 1.96 3.09 3.61
N SER A 70 0.79 2.44 3.64
CA SER A 70 -0.40 3.00 4.29
C SER A 70 -0.20 3.18 5.80
N GLN A 71 0.48 2.26 6.49
CA GLN A 71 0.82 2.42 7.90
C GLN A 71 1.78 3.58 8.14
N ARG A 72 2.78 3.77 7.27
CA ARG A 72 3.72 4.91 7.35
C ARG A 72 3.02 6.24 7.13
N GLU A 73 2.13 6.32 6.14
CA GLU A 73 1.30 7.51 5.92
C GLU A 73 0.40 7.79 7.12
N ARG A 74 -0.27 6.77 7.64
CA ARG A 74 -1.15 6.91 8.80
C ARG A 74 -0.40 7.42 10.02
N ALA A 75 0.79 6.91 10.29
CA ALA A 75 1.66 7.38 11.37
C ALA A 75 2.10 8.84 11.17
N ALA A 76 2.42 9.25 9.94
CA ALA A 76 2.76 10.63 9.63
C ALA A 76 1.57 11.57 9.83
N LYS A 77 0.37 11.18 9.36
CA LYS A 77 -0.88 11.94 9.53
C LYS A 77 -1.28 12.08 10.99
N ILE A 78 -1.09 11.03 11.80
CA ILE A 78 -1.34 11.09 13.25
C ILE A 78 -0.42 12.13 13.91
N ARG A 79 0.87 12.16 13.57
CA ARG A 79 1.81 13.17 14.08
C ARG A 79 1.44 14.59 13.67
N GLU A 80 0.94 14.76 12.45
CA GLU A 80 0.51 16.07 11.94
C GLU A 80 -0.75 16.57 12.66
N VAL A 81 -1.69 15.69 12.98
CA VAL A 81 -2.91 16.02 13.73
C VAL A 81 -2.64 16.25 15.22
N ASP A 82 -1.74 15.47 15.84
CA ASP A 82 -1.40 15.63 17.26
C ASP A 82 -0.46 16.82 17.53
N GLY A 83 0.24 17.31 16.51
CA GLY A 83 1.12 18.48 16.59
C GLY A 83 0.45 19.82 16.24
N LYS A 84 -0.82 19.81 15.81
CA LYS A 84 -1.66 20.98 15.53
C LYS A 84 -2.55 21.32 16.72
#